data_AF-A0A7C4I3I2-F1
#
_entry.id   AF-A0A7C4I3I2-F1
#
_cell.length_a   1.000
_cell.length_b   1.000
_cell.length_c   1.000
_cell.angle_alpha   90.00
_cell.angle_beta   90.00
_cell.angle_gamma   90.00
#
_symmetry.space_group_name_H-M   'P 1'
#
loop_
_entity.id
_entity.type
_entity.pdbx_description
1 polymer ?
#
loop_
_entity_poly.entity_id
_entity_poly.type
_entity_poly.pdbx_seq_one_letter_code
_entity_poly.pdbx_strand_id
1 'polypeptide(L)'
;MYRLILEVKEVKGKCVAGYKVGDKIVVEEPSILVKESNNICLYAIGALLPYLTVAYREVPKNDWINQLQHLQCPDPINTVTFKISRKKLNFEKAGSVRKPKADTHRKGAS
;
A
#
# COMPACT_ATOMS: atom_id res chain seq x y z
N MET A 1 10.27 -2.53 -8.63
CA MET A 1 8.93 -2.36 -8.00
C MET A 1 8.83 -3.31 -6.83
N TYR A 2 8.05 -2.94 -5.82
CA TYR A 2 8.01 -3.61 -4.53
C TYR A 2 6.57 -3.94 -4.12
N ARG A 3 6.38 -5.11 -3.53
CA ARG A 3 5.22 -5.41 -2.70
C ARG A 3 5.45 -4.77 -1.32
N LEU A 4 4.45 -4.07 -0.83
CA LEU A 4 4.48 -3.46 0.50
C LEU A 4 3.74 -4.35 1.49
N ILE A 5 4.32 -4.55 2.66
CA ILE A 5 3.69 -5.23 3.78
C ILE A 5 3.65 -4.23 4.93
N LEU A 6 2.45 -3.84 5.33
CA LEU A 6 2.20 -3.01 6.49
C LEU A 6 1.74 -3.90 7.62
N GLU A 7 2.60 -4.11 8.61
CA GLU A 7 2.32 -4.96 9.77
C GLU A 7 2.05 -4.08 10.99
N VAL A 8 0.92 -4.31 11.66
CA VAL A 8 0.58 -3.59 12.90
C VAL A 8 1.59 -3.96 13.97
N LYS A 9 2.40 -2.98 14.37
CA LYS A 9 3.45 -3.13 15.38
C LYS A 9 2.95 -2.79 16.77
N GLU A 10 2.04 -1.83 16.87
CA GLU A 10 1.50 -1.32 18.13
C GLU A 10 0.08 -0.80 17.91
N VAL A 11 -0.78 -1.01 18.90
CA VAL A 11 -2.10 -0.38 19.00
C VAL A 11 -2.16 0.32 20.36
N LYS A 12 -2.18 1.65 20.35
CA LYS A 12 -2.43 2.47 21.54
C LYS A 12 -3.93 2.63 21.72
N GLY A 13 -4.41 2.55 22.96
CA GLY A 13 -5.84 2.66 23.26
C GLY A 13 -6.65 1.55 22.58
N LYS A 14 -7.77 1.93 21.96
CA LYS A 14 -8.70 0.99 21.31
C LYS A 14 -8.99 1.37 19.87
N CYS A 15 -8.46 0.59 18.92
CA CYS A 15 -8.78 0.77 17.51
C CYS A 15 -10.23 0.37 17.20
N VAL A 16 -11.04 1.32 16.71
CA VAL A 16 -12.46 1.07 16.34
C VAL A 16 -12.59 0.10 15.17
N ALA A 17 -11.65 0.14 14.21
CA ALA A 17 -11.61 -0.80 13.10
C ALA A 17 -11.21 -2.23 13.53
N GLY A 18 -10.72 -2.40 14.77
CA GLY A 18 -10.39 -3.71 15.33
C GLY A 18 -9.01 -4.25 14.98
N TYR A 19 -8.04 -3.39 14.59
CA TYR A 19 -6.66 -3.83 14.38
C TYR A 19 -6.04 -4.41 15.65
N LYS A 20 -5.23 -5.45 15.45
CA LYS A 20 -4.42 -6.11 16.48
C LYS A 20 -2.96 -6.18 16.04
N VAL A 21 -2.05 -6.26 17.01
CA VAL A 21 -0.62 -6.47 16.74
C VAL A 21 -0.44 -7.74 15.90
N GLY A 22 0.31 -7.63 14.80
CA GLY A 22 0.53 -8.71 13.84
C GLY A 22 -0.41 -8.70 12.63
N ASP A 23 -1.51 -7.95 12.67
CA ASP A 23 -2.39 -7.76 11.49
C ASP A 23 -1.61 -7.12 10.34
N LYS A 24 -1.94 -7.51 9.11
CA LYS A 24 -1.25 -7.04 7.92
C LYS A 24 -2.19 -6.43 6.90
N ILE A 25 -1.66 -5.44 6.18
CA ILE A 25 -2.17 -4.96 4.91
C ILE A 25 -1.09 -5.21 3.86
N VAL A 26 -1.41 -5.96 2.82
CA VAL A 26 -0.48 -6.27 1.74
C VAL A 26 -0.88 -5.51 0.49
N VAL A 27 0.03 -4.70 -0.03
CA VAL A 27 -0.20 -3.85 -1.20
C VAL A 27 0.71 -4.29 -2.33
N GLU A 28 0.11 -4.55 -3.48
CA GLU A 28 0.79 -4.80 -4.74
C GLU A 28 0.09 -3.95 -5.80
N GLU A 29 0.75 -2.89 -6.26
CA GLU A 29 0.12 -1.86 -7.10
C GLU A 29 -0.63 -2.49 -8.31
N PRO A 30 -1.84 -2.01 -8.62
CA PRO A 30 -2.59 -0.90 -7.99
C PRO A 30 -3.54 -1.37 -6.87
N SER A 31 -3.34 -2.57 -6.34
CA SER A 31 -4.32 -3.27 -5.51
C SER A 31 -3.85 -3.52 -4.09
N ILE A 32 -4.81 -3.66 -3.19
CA ILE A 32 -4.61 -4.30 -1.89
C ILE A 32 -4.95 -5.77 -2.05
N LEU A 33 -4.05 -6.66 -1.67
CA LEU A 33 -4.25 -8.10 -1.73
C LEU A 33 -5.10 -8.54 -0.53
N VAL A 34 -6.43 -8.51 -0.71
CA VAL A 34 -7.40 -8.80 0.37
C VAL A 34 -7.16 -10.16 1.02
N LYS A 35 -6.83 -11.20 0.24
CA LYS A 35 -6.55 -12.55 0.76
C LYS A 35 -5.28 -12.64 1.62
N GLU A 36 -4.35 -11.72 1.43
CA GLU A 36 -3.11 -11.64 2.21
C GLU A 36 -3.21 -10.60 3.35
N SER A 37 -4.33 -9.91 3.47
CA SER A 37 -4.57 -8.85 4.45
C SER A 37 -5.56 -9.31 5.51
N ASN A 38 -5.34 -8.91 6.77
CA ASN A 38 -6.22 -9.26 7.88
C ASN A 38 -7.42 -8.31 7.98
N ASN A 39 -7.17 -7.01 7.79
CA ASN A 39 -8.17 -5.96 7.94
C ASN A 39 -7.76 -4.72 7.15
N ILE A 40 -8.72 -4.05 6.53
CA ILE A 40 -8.50 -2.86 5.70
C ILE A 40 -9.42 -1.75 6.22
N CYS A 41 -8.86 -0.86 7.02
CA CYS A 41 -9.56 0.34 7.49
C CYS A 41 -9.46 1.47 6.46
N LEU A 42 -10.61 2.03 6.08
CA LEU A 42 -10.68 3.16 5.14
C LEU A 42 -9.87 4.38 5.62
N TYR A 43 -9.95 4.72 6.91
CA TYR A 43 -9.23 5.86 7.48
C TYR A 43 -7.72 5.65 7.50
N ALA A 44 -7.27 4.45 7.85
CA ALA A 44 -5.86 4.10 7.80
C ALA A 44 -5.36 4.21 6.35
N ILE A 45 -6.01 3.57 5.39
CA ILE A 45 -5.59 3.65 3.98
C ILE A 45 -5.56 5.11 3.49
N GLY A 46 -6.58 5.91 3.80
CA GLY A 46 -6.60 7.33 3.40
C GLY A 46 -5.38 8.11 3.89
N ALA A 47 -4.98 7.94 5.15
CA ALA A 47 -3.80 8.60 5.72
C ALA A 47 -2.48 8.05 5.18
N LEU A 48 -2.42 6.75 4.89
CA LEU A 48 -1.20 6.06 4.47
C LEU A 48 -0.92 6.18 2.96
N LEU A 49 -1.97 6.34 2.15
CA LEU A 49 -1.92 6.29 0.69
C LEU A 49 -0.82 7.16 0.05
N PRO A 50 -0.59 8.44 0.48
CA PRO A 50 0.47 9.27 -0.11
C PRO A 50 1.86 8.61 -0.04
N TYR A 51 2.16 7.93 1.07
CA TYR A 51 3.43 7.22 1.27
C TYR A 51 3.48 5.93 0.46
N LEU A 52 2.38 5.19 0.41
CA LEU A 52 2.32 3.92 -0.31
C LEU A 52 2.62 4.10 -1.79
N THR A 53 2.10 5.16 -2.41
CA THR A 53 2.26 5.42 -3.84
C THR A 53 3.71 5.61 -4.29
N VAL A 54 4.55 6.15 -3.41
CA VAL A 54 5.98 6.30 -3.67
C VAL A 54 6.76 5.05 -3.22
N ALA A 55 6.38 4.46 -2.08
CA ALA A 55 7.11 3.35 -1.48
C ALA A 55 7.17 2.06 -2.34
N TYR A 56 6.15 1.77 -3.16
CA TYR A 56 6.20 0.59 -4.03
C TYR A 56 7.09 0.78 -5.27
N ARG A 57 7.50 2.01 -5.60
CA ARG A 57 8.34 2.31 -6.76
C ARG A 57 9.81 2.06 -6.46
N GLU A 58 10.63 1.94 -7.49
CA GLU A 58 12.07 2.09 -7.33
C GLU A 58 12.39 3.58 -7.30
N VAL A 59 13.21 4.01 -6.35
CA VAL A 59 13.61 5.41 -6.15
C VAL A 59 15.14 5.47 -5.97
N PRO A 60 15.78 6.65 -6.15
CA PRO A 60 17.20 6.80 -5.85
C PRO A 60 17.56 6.31 -4.46
N LYS A 61 18.77 5.75 -4.27
CA LYS A 61 19.19 5.15 -2.99
C LYS A 61 19.11 6.12 -1.79
N ASN A 62 19.37 7.40 -2.03
CA ASN A 62 19.37 8.43 -0.98
C ASN A 62 18.00 9.09 -0.76
N ASP A 63 16.93 8.61 -1.41
CA ASP A 63 15.58 9.14 -1.21
C ASP A 63 15.08 8.80 0.21
N TRP A 64 14.42 9.77 0.86
CA TRP A 64 13.90 9.66 2.23
C TRP A 64 12.91 8.49 2.38
N ILE A 65 12.19 8.14 1.32
CA ILE A 65 11.22 7.03 1.36
C ILE A 65 11.90 5.68 1.63
N ASN A 66 13.20 5.53 1.31
CA ASN A 66 13.96 4.31 1.62
C ASN A 66 14.21 4.14 3.12
N GLN A 67 14.12 5.24 3.90
CA GLN A 67 14.29 5.25 5.35
C GLN A 67 12.95 5.16 6.09
N LEU A 68 11.83 5.16 5.36
CA LEU A 68 10.50 5.04 5.96
C LEU A 68 10.34 3.65 6.60
N GLN A 69 10.22 3.61 7.92
CA GLN A 69 10.07 2.36 8.68
C GLN A 69 8.68 2.17 9.28
N HIS A 70 8.05 3.28 9.66
CA HIS A 70 6.77 3.27 10.36
C HIS A 70 5.84 4.32 9.78
N LEU A 71 4.55 3.98 9.78
CA LEU A 71 3.46 4.89 9.49
C LEU A 71 2.38 4.73 10.55
N GLN A 72 1.52 5.72 10.70
CA GLN A 72 0.48 5.71 11.72
C GLN A 72 -0.89 5.98 11.11
N CYS A 73 -1.92 5.39 11.71
CA CYS A 73 -3.29 5.80 11.42
C CYS A 73 -3.52 7.26 11.87
N PRO A 74 -4.55 7.94 11.35
CA PRO A 74 -4.76 9.36 11.64
C PRO A 74 -5.32 9.65 13.05
N ASP A 75 -5.67 8.62 13.84
CA ASP A 75 -6.20 8.80 15.19
C ASP A 75 -5.06 9.04 16.20
N PRO A 76 -4.94 10.24 16.81
CA PRO A 76 -3.87 10.57 17.74
C PRO A 76 -4.07 9.98 19.14
N ILE A 77 -5.28 9.52 19.48
CA ILE A 77 -5.63 8.97 20.80
C ILE A 77 -5.52 7.44 20.75
N ASN A 78 -6.10 6.81 19.72
CA ASN A 78 -6.12 5.36 19.54
C ASN A 78 -5.19 4.92 18.39
N THR A 79 -3.95 5.40 18.44
CA THR A 79 -3.00 5.27 17.33
C THR A 79 -2.62 3.82 17.05
N VAL A 80 -2.75 3.43 15.78
CA VAL A 80 -2.20 2.18 15.26
C VAL A 80 -0.94 2.51 14.49
N THR A 81 0.18 1.91 14.90
CA THR A 81 1.47 2.06 14.23
C THR A 81 1.73 0.85 13.35
N PHE A 82 1.93 1.09 12.06
CA PHE A 82 2.28 0.08 11.05
C PHE A 82 3.78 0.14 10.77
N LYS A 83 4.46 -1.00 10.86
CA LYS A 83 5.79 -1.18 10.28
C LYS A 83 5.62 -1.46 8.79
N ILE A 84 6.31 -0.69 7.94
CA ILE A 84 6.31 -0.92 6.50
C ILE A 84 7.55 -1.72 6.08
N SER A 85 7.36 -2.72 5.22
CA SER A 85 8.43 -3.51 4.62
C SER A 85 8.24 -3.59 3.11
N ARG A 86 9.35 -3.49 2.36
CA ARG A 86 9.38 -3.54 0.89
C ARG A 86 10.00 -4.86 0.44
N LYS A 87 9.24 -5.67 -0.31
CA LYS A 87 9.73 -6.90 -0.93
C LYS A 87 9.85 -6.70 -2.44
N LYS A 88 11.06 -6.82 -2.98
CA LYS A 88 11.31 -6.64 -4.42
C LYS A 88 10.54 -7.70 -5.20
N LEU A 89 9.78 -7.27 -6.21
CA LEU A 89 9.06 -8.16 -7.10
C LEU A 89 9.99 -8.56 -8.26
N ASN A 90 10.10 -9.87 -8.49
CA ASN A 90 10.83 -10.40 -9.64
C ASN A 90 9.83 -10.55 -10.80
N PHE A 91 10.02 -9.78 -11.86
CA PHE A 91 9.05 -9.66 -12.95
C PHE A 91 8.96 -10.86 -13.90
N GLU A 92 9.80 -11.89 -13.72
CA GLU A 92 9.77 -13.09 -14.57
C GLU A 92 8.45 -13.89 -14.47
N LYS A 93 7.60 -13.59 -13.48
CA LYS A 93 6.29 -14.24 -13.28
C LYS A 93 5.09 -13.29 -13.25
N ALA A 94 5.28 -12.01 -13.56
CA ALA A 94 4.18 -11.04 -13.63
C ALA A 94 3.54 -11.05 -15.03
N GLY A 95 2.93 -12.17 -15.39
CA GLY A 95 2.10 -12.28 -16.59
C GLY A 95 0.96 -11.27 -16.54
N SER A 96 0.78 -10.54 -17.64
CA SER A 96 -0.27 -9.55 -17.92
C SER A 96 -0.07 -8.13 -17.34
N VAL A 97 0.97 -7.44 -17.82
CA VAL A 97 0.82 -6.00 -18.08
C VAL A 97 -0.42 -5.84 -18.96
N ARG A 98 -1.51 -5.26 -18.42
CA ARG A 98 -2.66 -4.87 -19.23
C ARG A 98 -2.15 -3.87 -20.26
N LYS A 99 -2.00 -4.30 -21.52
CA LYS A 99 -1.81 -3.37 -22.62
C LYS A 99 -2.95 -2.34 -22.57
N PRO A 100 -2.68 -1.03 -22.71
CA PRO A 100 -3.76 -0.06 -22.89
C PRO A 100 -4.63 -0.54 -24.04
N LYS A 101 -5.95 -0.66 -23.83
CA LYS A 101 -6.88 -0.92 -24.92
C LYS A 101 -6.73 0.22 -25.91
N ALA A 102 -6.48 -0.09 -27.18
CA ALA A 102 -6.46 0.91 -28.23
C ALA A 102 -7.76 1.72 -28.20
N ASP A 103 -7.65 3.04 -28.23
CA ASP A 103 -8.78 3.97 -28.25
C ASP A 103 -9.57 3.80 -29.57
N THR A 104 -10.48 2.85 -29.60
CA THR A 104 -11.43 2.69 -30.71
C THR A 104 -12.65 3.55 -30.46
N HIS A 105 -12.52 4.87 -30.37
CA HIS A 105 -13.63 5.81 -30.60
C HIS A 105 -13.16 7.25 -30.80
N ARG A 106 -12.77 7.58 -32.03
CA ARG A 106 -13.12 8.85 -32.69
C ARG A 106 -12.82 8.75 -34.19
N LYS A 107 -13.81 8.31 -34.97
CA LYS A 107 -13.86 8.58 -36.40
C LYS A 107 -15.23 9.15 -36.74
N GLY A 108 -15.22 10.38 -37.24
CA GLY A 108 -16.22 10.89 -38.19
C GLY A 108 -17.56 11.32 -37.62
N ALA A 109 -17.63 12.56 -37.13
CA ALA A 109 -18.80 13.40 -37.39
C ALA A 109 -18.29 14.58 -38.21
N SER A 110 -18.53 14.54 -39.51
CA SER A 110 -18.46 15.65 -40.46
C SER A 110 -19.65 15.50 -41.39
#